data_AF-A0A259RTA4-F1
#
_entry.id   AF-A0A259RTA4-F1
#
_cell.length_a   1.000
_cell.length_b   1.000
_cell.length_c   1.000
_cell.angle_alpha   90.00
_cell.angle_beta   90.00
_cell.angle_gamma   90.00
#
_symmetry.space_group_name_H-M   'P 1'
#
loop_
_entity.id
_entity.type
_entity.pdbx_description
1 polymer ?
#
loop_
_entity_poly.entity_id
_entity_poly.type
_entity_poly.pdbx_seq_one_letter_code
_entity_poly.pdbx_strand_id
1 'polypeptide(L)'
;MSRPLIIAEAGVNHNGQADLAFGLVEAAAKAGADVVKFQTFKAELLVTADAPKAEYQQRATGAGESQYAMLKRLELSPDLHHELKCEAERLGLEFLSTAFDSQSLRFLVDEVGLKRLK
;
A
#
# COMPACT_ATOMS: atom_id res chain seq x y z
N MET A 1 30.94 7.63 -2.16
CA MET A 1 30.05 6.45 -2.28
C MET A 1 28.64 6.93 -1.99
N SER A 2 27.64 6.56 -2.80
CA SER A 2 26.24 6.88 -2.50
C SER A 2 25.75 6.01 -1.35
N ARG A 3 25.08 6.60 -0.36
CA ARG A 3 24.45 5.84 0.71
C ARG A 3 23.30 4.98 0.15
N PRO A 4 23.01 3.80 0.73
CA PRO A 4 21.83 3.03 0.37
C PRO A 4 20.55 3.85 0.55
N LEU A 5 19.57 3.61 -0.31
CA LEU A 5 18.20 4.10 -0.18
C LEU A 5 17.37 3.06 0.58
N ILE A 6 16.75 3.45 1.68
CA ILE A 6 15.94 2.56 2.53
C ILE A 6 14.45 2.79 2.26
N ILE A 7 13.77 1.74 1.79
CA ILE A 7 12.33 1.74 1.55
C ILE A 7 11.64 0.95 2.68
N ALA A 8 10.84 1.64 3.49
CA ALA A 8 9.95 1.02 4.45
C ALA A 8 8.67 0.53 3.76
N GLU A 9 8.53 -0.79 3.57
CA GLU A 9 7.34 -1.38 2.99
C GLU A 9 6.19 -1.43 4.01
N ALA A 10 5.29 -0.45 3.93
CA ALA A 10 4.01 -0.49 4.63
C ALA A 10 3.08 -1.52 3.99
N GLY A 11 3.10 -1.63 2.66
CA GLY A 11 2.30 -2.59 1.91
C GLY A 11 0.82 -2.52 2.28
N VAL A 12 0.25 -3.66 2.70
CA VAL A 12 -1.13 -3.78 3.19
C VAL A 12 -1.22 -3.85 4.74
N ASN A 13 -0.14 -3.54 5.46
CA ASN A 13 -0.08 -3.67 6.93
C ASN A 13 -0.98 -2.67 7.67
N HIS A 14 -1.60 -1.73 6.96
CA HIS A 14 -2.61 -0.81 7.48
C HIS A 14 -3.97 -1.49 7.75
N ASN A 15 -4.17 -2.75 7.32
CA ASN A 15 -5.39 -3.52 7.61
C ASN A 15 -6.70 -2.82 7.22
N GLY A 16 -6.67 -1.96 6.19
CA GLY A 16 -7.82 -1.16 5.77
C GLY A 16 -8.17 0.03 6.67
N GLN A 17 -7.32 0.36 7.65
CA GLN A 17 -7.55 1.44 8.62
C GLN A 17 -6.67 2.65 8.31
N ALA A 18 -7.29 3.82 8.11
CA ALA A 18 -6.57 5.05 7.78
C ALA A 18 -5.59 5.46 8.89
N ASP A 19 -6.03 5.45 10.16
CA ASP A 19 -5.19 5.80 11.32
C ASP A 19 -3.92 4.93 11.39
N LEU A 20 -4.05 3.63 11.06
CA LEU A 20 -2.91 2.72 11.04
C LEU A 20 -1.98 3.02 9.84
N ALA A 21 -2.52 3.40 8.69
CA ALA A 21 -1.73 3.83 7.54
C ALA A 21 -0.89 5.08 7.87
N PHE A 22 -1.47 6.10 8.49
CA PHE A 22 -0.73 7.27 8.96
C PHE A 22 0.30 6.90 10.03
N GLY A 23 -0.06 6.02 10.97
CA GLY A 23 0.89 5.50 11.98
C GLY A 23 2.10 4.79 11.36
N LEU A 24 1.92 4.09 10.23
CA LEU A 24 3.02 3.47 9.49
C LEU A 24 3.92 4.50 8.82
N VAL A 25 3.36 5.60 8.28
CA VAL A 25 4.14 6.72 7.74
C VAL A 25 5.00 7.36 8.84
N GLU A 26 4.39 7.66 9.99
CA GLU A 26 5.11 8.21 11.13
C GLU A 26 6.22 7.27 11.63
N ALA A 27 5.93 5.98 11.72
CA ALA A 27 6.90 4.98 12.15
C ALA A 27 8.10 4.89 11.19
N ALA A 28 7.85 4.92 9.88
CA ALA A 28 8.90 4.97 8.86
C ALA A 28 9.78 6.22 9.00
N ALA A 29 9.16 7.38 9.24
CA ALA A 29 9.88 8.64 9.42
C ALA A 29 10.74 8.61 10.70
N LYS A 30 10.17 8.17 11.83
CA LYS A 30 10.87 8.02 13.11
C LYS A 30 12.03 7.02 13.02
N ALA A 31 11.90 6.00 12.19
CA ALA A 31 12.97 5.01 11.95
C ALA A 31 14.08 5.52 11.01
N GLY A 32 13.91 6.68 10.37
CA GLY A 32 14.89 7.25 9.44
C GLY A 32 14.89 6.58 8.06
N ALA A 33 13.76 6.02 7.62
CA ALA A 33 13.62 5.56 6.24
C ALA A 33 13.71 6.73 5.24
N ASP A 34 14.02 6.43 3.98
CA ASP A 34 14.01 7.43 2.90
C ASP A 34 12.66 7.48 2.19
N VAL A 35 12.01 6.33 2.08
CA VAL A 35 10.76 6.13 1.33
C VAL A 35 9.82 5.29 2.17
N VAL A 36 8.54 5.66 2.20
CA VAL A 36 7.48 4.75 2.66
C VAL A 36 6.71 4.25 1.44
N LYS A 37 6.51 2.93 1.36
CA LYS A 37 5.88 2.29 0.21
C LYS A 37 4.60 1.55 0.56
N PHE A 38 3.53 1.84 -0.18
CA PHE A 38 2.23 1.16 -0.11
C PHE A 38 2.00 0.27 -1.34
N GLN A 39 0.82 -0.34 -1.41
CA GLN A 39 0.35 -1.15 -2.53
C GLN A 39 -0.99 -0.61 -3.01
N THR A 40 -1.16 -0.48 -4.33
CA THR A 40 -2.37 0.05 -4.96
C THR A 40 -2.89 -0.96 -5.96
N PHE A 41 -4.11 -1.42 -5.73
CA PHE A 41 -4.77 -2.44 -6.56
C PHE A 41 -6.28 -2.29 -6.47
N LYS A 42 -6.96 -2.82 -7.48
CA LYS A 42 -8.39 -3.15 -7.39
C LYS A 42 -8.54 -4.66 -7.26
N ALA A 43 -9.13 -5.13 -6.16
CA ALA A 43 -9.33 -6.55 -5.86
C ALA A 43 -10.06 -7.28 -6.98
N GLU A 44 -11.04 -6.62 -7.61
CA GLU A 44 -11.82 -7.14 -8.76
C GLU A 44 -10.99 -7.36 -10.03
N LEU A 45 -9.84 -6.68 -10.15
CA LEU A 45 -8.91 -6.84 -11.28
C LEU A 45 -7.76 -7.81 -10.96
N LEU A 46 -7.56 -8.14 -9.68
CA LEU A 46 -6.43 -8.93 -9.22
C LEU A 46 -6.77 -10.40 -8.96
N VAL A 47 -7.99 -10.68 -8.48
CA VAL A 47 -8.42 -12.03 -8.11
C VAL A 47 -9.87 -12.29 -8.52
N THR A 48 -10.18 -13.57 -8.80
CA THR A 48 -11.56 -14.01 -9.00
C THR A 48 -12.32 -14.04 -7.67
N ALA A 49 -13.64 -13.83 -7.71
CA ALA A 49 -14.48 -13.76 -6.50
C ALA A 49 -14.34 -15.00 -5.58
N ASP A 50 -14.20 -16.19 -6.18
CA ASP A 50 -14.10 -17.47 -5.48
C ASP A 50 -12.67 -17.95 -5.24
N ALA A 51 -11.66 -17.10 -5.51
CA ALA A 51 -10.27 -17.48 -5.27
C ALA A 51 -10.07 -17.80 -3.78
N PRO A 52 -9.60 -19.02 -3.43
CA PRO A 52 -9.30 -19.34 -2.05
C PRO A 52 -8.09 -18.52 -1.58
N LYS A 53 -8.05 -18.19 -0.29
CA LYS A 53 -6.86 -17.59 0.32
C LYS A 53 -5.68 -18.56 0.24
N ALA A 54 -4.46 -18.05 0.17
CA ALA A 54 -3.28 -18.88 0.28
C ALA A 54 -3.22 -19.56 1.67
N GLU A 55 -2.58 -20.74 1.76
CA GLU A 55 -2.56 -21.55 2.99
C GLU A 55 -2.06 -20.76 4.22
N TYR A 56 -1.02 -19.94 4.04
CA TYR A 56 -0.50 -19.11 5.14
C TYR A 56 -1.50 -18.04 5.61
N GLN A 57 -2.32 -17.50 4.71
CA GLN A 57 -3.37 -16.54 5.04
C GLN A 57 -4.52 -17.22 5.75
N GLN A 58 -4.90 -18.43 5.33
CA GLN A 58 -5.89 -19.24 6.04
C GLN A 58 -5.45 -19.55 7.46
N ARG A 59 -4.16 -19.88 7.67
CA ARG A 59 -3.60 -20.07 9.01
C ARG A 59 -3.63 -18.81 9.87
N ALA A 60 -3.35 -17.64 9.28
CA ALA A 60 -3.27 -16.38 10.02
C ALA A 60 -4.63 -15.72 10.31
N THR A 61 -5.61 -15.89 9.43
CA THR A 61 -6.88 -15.12 9.45
C THR A 61 -8.13 -16.00 9.33
N GLY A 62 -7.97 -17.32 9.37
CA GLY A 62 -9.04 -18.29 9.15
C GLY A 62 -9.42 -18.45 7.67
N ALA A 63 -10.18 -19.50 7.36
CA ALA A 63 -10.60 -19.83 5.99
C ALA A 63 -12.00 -19.29 5.61
N GLY A 64 -12.65 -18.52 6.50
CA GLY A 64 -14.06 -18.14 6.36
C GLY A 64 -14.36 -17.01 5.37
N GLU A 65 -13.34 -16.36 4.81
CA GLU A 65 -13.50 -15.32 3.78
C GLU A 65 -12.67 -15.65 2.53
N SER A 66 -13.14 -15.23 1.36
CA SER A 66 -12.41 -15.38 0.10
C SER A 66 -11.21 -14.43 0.03
N GLN A 67 -10.27 -14.73 -0.87
CA GLN A 67 -9.15 -13.83 -1.16
C GLN A 67 -9.63 -12.46 -1.64
N TYR A 68 -10.70 -12.44 -2.44
CA TYR A 68 -11.34 -11.22 -2.90
C TYR A 68 -11.83 -10.35 -1.74
N ALA A 69 -12.60 -10.93 -0.81
CA ALA A 69 -13.15 -10.18 0.33
C ALA A 69 -12.05 -9.59 1.22
N MET A 70 -10.99 -10.37 1.46
CA MET A 70 -9.82 -9.92 2.22
C MET A 70 -9.11 -8.76 1.49
N LEU A 71 -8.78 -8.91 0.21
CA LEU A 71 -8.11 -7.86 -0.57
C LEU A 71 -8.97 -6.60 -0.69
N LYS A 72 -10.29 -6.74 -0.86
CA LYS A 72 -11.19 -5.61 -1.00
C LYS A 72 -11.16 -4.68 0.22
N ARG A 73 -10.99 -5.24 1.41
CA ARG A 73 -10.82 -4.48 2.66
C ARG A 73 -9.47 -3.79 2.78
N LEU A 74 -8.47 -4.24 2.02
CA LEU A 74 -7.11 -3.72 2.04
C LEU A 74 -6.87 -2.66 0.94
N GLU A 75 -7.87 -2.36 0.11
CA GLU A 75 -7.79 -1.26 -0.85
C GLU A 75 -7.68 0.08 -0.11
N LEU A 76 -6.71 0.89 -0.50
CA LEU A 76 -6.62 2.29 -0.11
C LEU A 76 -7.52 3.11 -1.04
N SER A 77 -8.31 4.04 -0.48
CA SER A 77 -9.10 4.97 -1.29
C SER A 77 -8.18 5.97 -2.02
N PRO A 78 -8.62 6.54 -3.15
CA PRO A 78 -7.86 7.59 -3.85
C PRO A 78 -7.48 8.76 -2.93
N ASP A 79 -8.44 9.27 -2.17
CA ASP A 79 -8.22 10.38 -1.23
C ASP A 79 -7.13 10.05 -0.21
N LEU A 80 -7.17 8.84 0.37
CA LEU A 80 -6.18 8.41 1.35
C LEU A 80 -4.77 8.30 0.75
N HIS A 81 -4.61 7.99 -0.54
CA HIS A 81 -3.29 8.04 -1.18
C HIS A 81 -2.74 9.47 -1.21
N HIS A 82 -3.58 10.46 -1.53
CA HIS A 82 -3.15 11.85 -1.55
C HIS A 82 -2.80 12.35 -0.15
N GLU A 83 -3.59 11.98 0.86
CA GLU A 83 -3.33 12.34 2.25
C GLU A 83 -2.04 11.67 2.77
N LEU A 84 -1.84 10.38 2.52
CA LEU A 84 -0.61 9.66 2.91
C LEU A 84 0.62 10.21 2.20
N LYS A 85 0.51 10.58 0.92
CA LYS A 85 1.60 11.25 0.19
C LYS A 85 1.95 12.58 0.84
N CYS A 86 0.96 13.41 1.13
CA CYS A 86 1.15 14.70 1.77
C CYS A 86 1.85 14.54 3.13
N GLU A 87 1.39 13.59 3.95
CA GLU A 87 1.98 13.34 5.27
C GLU A 87 3.41 12.79 5.18
N ALA A 88 3.67 11.85 4.27
CA ALA A 88 5.01 11.33 4.04
C ALA A 88 5.98 12.47 3.64
N GLU A 89 5.60 13.30 2.68
CA GLU A 89 6.40 14.44 2.22
C GLU A 89 6.62 15.47 3.34
N ARG A 90 5.59 15.74 4.16
CA ARG A 90 5.68 16.62 5.34
C ARG A 90 6.70 16.10 6.36
N LEU A 91 6.80 14.78 6.51
CA LEU A 91 7.74 14.12 7.41
C LEU A 91 9.12 13.84 6.78
N GLY A 92 9.35 14.31 5.55
CA GLY A 92 10.64 14.17 4.86
C GLY A 92 10.87 12.81 4.19
N LEU A 93 9.81 12.02 4.00
CA LEU A 93 9.82 10.76 3.26
C LEU A 93 9.37 10.97 1.82
N GLU A 94 9.93 10.19 0.89
CA GLU A 94 9.29 9.99 -0.41
C GLU A 94 8.11 9.02 -0.25
N PHE A 95 6.96 9.35 -0.84
CA PHE A 95 5.84 8.43 -0.96
C PHE A 95 6.00 7.59 -2.23
N LEU A 96 5.84 6.28 -2.10
CA LEU A 96 5.89 5.33 -3.20
C LEU A 96 4.72 4.34 -3.09
N SER A 97 4.30 3.79 -4.22
CA SER A 97 3.37 2.66 -4.23
C SER A 97 3.64 1.74 -5.42
N THR A 98 3.26 0.46 -5.29
CA THR A 98 3.29 -0.52 -6.38
C THR A 98 1.88 -0.71 -6.92
N ALA A 99 1.68 -0.46 -8.22
CA ALA A 99 0.43 -0.77 -8.91
C ALA A 99 0.39 -2.24 -9.37
N PHE A 100 -0.73 -2.92 -9.12
CA PHE A 100 -0.93 -4.31 -9.56
C PHE A 100 -1.83 -4.45 -10.79
N ASP A 101 -2.39 -3.34 -11.28
CA ASP A 101 -3.20 -3.30 -12.48
C ASP A 101 -3.01 -1.97 -13.23
N SER A 102 -3.40 -1.93 -14.51
CA SER A 102 -3.20 -0.75 -15.35
C SER A 102 -4.03 0.47 -14.92
N GLN A 103 -5.15 0.28 -14.20
CA GLN A 103 -5.92 1.41 -13.69
C GLN A 103 -5.21 2.04 -12.49
N SER A 104 -4.74 1.23 -11.55
CA SER A 104 -3.90 1.67 -10.44
C SER A 104 -2.61 2.33 -10.92
N LEU A 105 -1.98 1.82 -11.99
CA LEU A 105 -0.77 2.44 -12.55
C LEU A 105 -1.05 3.86 -13.05
N ARG A 106 -2.12 4.04 -13.84
CA ARG A 106 -2.54 5.37 -14.32
C ARG A 106 -2.84 6.31 -13.17
N PHE A 107 -3.62 5.87 -12.18
CA PHE A 107 -3.90 6.65 -10.98
C PHE A 107 -2.61 7.11 -10.27
N LEU A 108 -1.65 6.21 -10.06
CA LEU A 108 -0.39 6.56 -9.39
C LEU A 108 0.47 7.55 -10.18
N VAL A 109 0.53 7.44 -11.50
CA VAL A 109 1.37 8.29 -12.34
C VAL A 109 0.69 9.63 -12.64
N ASP A 110 -0.56 9.58 -13.10
CA ASP A 110 -1.26 10.73 -13.66
C ASP A 110 -1.93 11.60 -12.59
N GLU A 111 -2.42 10.99 -11.49
CA GLU A 111 -3.17 11.71 -10.44
C GLU A 111 -2.32 11.91 -9.18
N VAL A 112 -1.69 10.86 -8.64
CA VAL A 112 -0.84 10.96 -7.44
C VAL A 112 0.51 11.62 -7.77
N GLY A 113 0.98 11.50 -9.01
CA GLY A 113 2.20 12.16 -9.48
C GLY A 113 3.49 11.47 -9.06
N LEU A 114 3.50 10.12 -8.99
CA LEU A 114 4.71 9.37 -8.64
C LEU A 114 5.80 9.52 -9.71
N LYS A 115 7.03 9.82 -9.25
CA LYS A 115 8.22 9.93 -10.12
C LYS A 115 9.00 8.62 -10.23
N ARG A 116 8.77 7.69 -9.30
CA ARG A 116 9.40 6.38 -9.23
C ARG A 116 8.31 5.32 -9.15
N LEU A 117 8.52 4.20 -9.83
CA LEU A 117 7.66 3.03 -9.80
C LEU A 117 8.45 1.82 -9.27
N LYS A 118 7.76 0.88 -8.63
CA LYS A 118 8.34 -0.35 -8.06
C LYS A 118 7.60 -1.58 -8.53
#